data_AF-A0A9W7CRG2-F1
#
_entry.id   AF-A0A9W7CRG2-F1
#
_cell.length_a   1.000
_cell.length_b   1.000
_cell.length_c   1.000
_cell.angle_alpha   90.00
_cell.angle_beta   90.00
_cell.angle_gamma   90.00
#
_symmetry.space_group_name_H-M   'P 1'
#
loop_
_entity.id
_entity.type
_entity.pdbx_description
1 polymer ?
#
loop_
_entity_poly.entity_id
_entity_poly.type
_entity_poly.pdbx_seq_one_letter_code
_entity_poly.pdbx_strand_id
1 'polypeptide(L)'
;MISKALSGYSTEAEVKAMNLTAFDAETMEKIYAFQRSLFTTCYKMVSSMYNLSQQVANVLTAYLILHYPRMKELQADGLAVTRMEAAVVNAGASVAELLAWSSHLAVCGKEKPKPSQEAPHSPKKPSNESKIIQHPSSVIDQLLQHIKRRDERMDNLEAKREGAPPQDKSKKRQQEPSE
;
A
#
# COMPACT_ATOMS: atom_id res chain seq x y z
N MET A 1 -2.13 10.53 19.20
CA MET A 1 -1.60 11.43 18.15
C MET A 1 -0.37 10.85 17.48
N ILE A 2 0.67 10.48 18.22
CA ILE A 2 1.92 9.93 17.66
C ILE A 2 1.66 8.65 16.85
N SER A 3 0.87 7.70 17.37
CA SER A 3 0.52 6.47 16.66
C SER A 3 -0.19 6.70 15.31
N LYS A 4 -1.03 7.74 15.20
CA LYS A 4 -1.69 8.10 13.93
C LYS A 4 -0.70 8.68 12.93
N ALA A 5 0.13 9.64 13.37
CA ALA A 5 1.17 10.24 12.54
C ALA A 5 2.17 9.19 12.02
N LEU A 6 2.59 8.26 12.88
CA LEU A 6 3.50 7.16 12.51
C LEU A 6 2.85 6.14 11.56
N SER A 7 1.52 6.03 11.56
CA SER A 7 0.77 5.16 10.65
C SER A 7 0.38 5.87 9.34
N GLY A 8 0.87 7.09 9.10
CA GLY A 8 0.54 7.88 7.91
C GLY A 8 -0.85 8.51 7.90
N TYR A 9 -1.58 8.43 9.01
CA TYR A 9 -2.88 9.08 9.17
C TYR A 9 -2.73 10.53 9.63
N SER A 10 -3.60 11.42 9.12
CA SER A 10 -3.73 12.77 9.66
C SER A 10 -4.03 12.71 11.16
N THR A 11 -3.35 13.55 11.94
CA THR A 11 -3.51 13.61 13.40
C THR A 11 -4.92 13.98 13.82
N GLU A 12 -5.67 14.64 12.93
CA GLU A 12 -7.05 15.07 13.12
C GLU A 12 -8.09 14.13 12.47
N ALA A 13 -7.66 13.14 11.69
CA ALA A 13 -8.59 12.19 11.08
C ALA A 13 -9.18 11.27 12.16
N GLU A 14 -10.51 11.21 12.21
CA GLU A 14 -11.22 10.16 12.92
C GLU A 14 -10.99 8.84 12.17
N VAL A 15 -10.23 7.93 12.78
CA VAL A 15 -9.97 6.62 12.20
C VAL A 15 -11.21 5.78 12.48
N LYS A 16 -12.17 5.79 11.56
CA LYS A 16 -13.32 4.90 11.62
C LYS A 16 -12.81 3.47 11.44
N ALA A 17 -12.72 2.74 12.54
CA ALA A 17 -12.32 1.34 12.50
C ALA A 17 -13.32 0.54 11.65
N MET A 18 -12.79 -0.40 10.87
CA MET A 18 -13.60 -1.36 10.12
C MET A 18 -14.56 -2.06 11.07
N ASN A 19 -15.86 -2.02 10.78
CA ASN A 19 -16.87 -2.65 11.62
C ASN A 19 -17.71 -3.62 10.79
N LEU A 20 -18.04 -4.76 11.40
CA LEU A 20 -18.85 -5.83 10.82
C LEU A 20 -20.34 -5.45 10.69
N THR A 21 -20.74 -4.25 11.12
CA THR A 21 -22.12 -3.74 11.01
C THR A 21 -22.64 -3.63 9.57
N ALA A 22 -21.79 -3.82 8.56
CA ALA A 22 -22.18 -3.86 7.16
C ALA A 22 -22.94 -5.13 6.77
N PHE A 23 -22.85 -6.20 7.57
CA PHE A 23 -23.44 -7.50 7.24
C PHE A 23 -24.85 -7.65 7.82
N ASP A 24 -25.68 -8.44 7.13
CA ASP A 24 -26.98 -8.87 7.62
C ASP A 24 -26.86 -9.86 8.80
N ALA A 25 -27.97 -10.12 9.48
CA ALA A 25 -27.98 -10.93 10.70
C ALA A 25 -27.53 -12.39 10.46
N GLU A 26 -27.90 -13.00 9.33
CA GLU A 26 -27.54 -14.38 8.99
C GLU A 26 -26.03 -14.48 8.73
N THR A 27 -25.50 -13.56 7.92
CA THR A 27 -24.07 -13.49 7.64
C THR A 27 -23.27 -13.21 8.93
N MET A 28 -23.78 -12.34 9.79
CA MET A 28 -23.16 -12.04 11.09
C MET A 28 -23.06 -13.26 12.00
N GLU A 29 -24.05 -14.14 12.01
CA GLU A 29 -24.00 -15.39 12.79
C GLU A 29 -22.84 -16.27 12.34
N LYS A 30 -22.68 -16.48 11.03
CA LYS A 30 -21.56 -17.22 10.45
C LYS A 30 -20.21 -16.56 10.76
N ILE A 31 -20.13 -15.24 10.64
CA ILE A 31 -18.92 -14.48 10.98
C ILE A 31 -18.57 -14.61 12.47
N TYR A 32 -19.55 -14.65 13.37
CA TYR A 32 -19.30 -14.86 14.79
C TYR A 32 -18.88 -16.29 15.13
N ALA A 33 -19.42 -17.29 14.44
CA ALA A 33 -18.95 -18.66 14.56
C ALA A 33 -17.48 -18.77 14.08
N PHE A 34 -17.17 -18.17 12.93
CA PHE A 34 -15.81 -18.04 12.40
C PHE A 34 -14.85 -17.35 13.39
N GLN A 35 -15.26 -16.21 13.95
CA GLN A 35 -14.50 -15.46 14.95
C GLN A 35 -14.21 -16.29 16.20
N ARG A 36 -15.20 -17.00 16.73
CA ARG A 36 -15.02 -17.89 17.90
C ARG A 36 -14.05 -19.03 17.59
N SER A 37 -14.08 -19.58 16.39
CA SER A 37 -13.12 -20.59 15.96
C SER A 37 -11.70 -20.02 15.90
N LEU A 38 -11.51 -18.79 15.41
CA LEU A 38 -10.19 -18.15 15.33
C LEU A 38 -9.60 -17.85 16.71
N PHE A 39 -10.40 -17.23 17.58
CA PHE A 39 -9.96 -16.70 18.87
C PHE A 39 -10.38 -17.56 20.06
N THR A 40 -10.59 -18.87 19.87
CA THR A 40 -11.09 -19.78 20.90
C THR A 40 -10.31 -19.71 22.23
N THR A 41 -8.98 -19.54 22.14
CA THR A 41 -8.09 -19.42 23.31
C THR A 41 -8.07 -18.04 23.95
N CYS A 42 -8.69 -17.04 23.32
CA CYS A 42 -8.77 -15.66 23.81
C CYS A 42 -10.09 -15.38 24.56
N TYR A 43 -10.93 -16.41 24.73
CA TYR A 43 -12.16 -16.36 25.49
C TYR A 43 -12.10 -17.35 26.65
N LYS A 44 -12.91 -17.11 27.69
CA LYS A 44 -13.04 -17.98 28.87
C LYS A 44 -11.76 -18.12 29.71
N MET A 45 -10.92 -17.09 29.73
CA MET A 45 -9.79 -17.00 30.66
C MET A 45 -10.28 -16.90 32.11
N VAL A 46 -9.48 -17.39 33.05
CA VAL A 46 -9.80 -17.37 34.50
C VAL A 46 -10.14 -15.96 34.99
N SER A 47 -9.41 -14.97 34.49
CA SER A 47 -9.75 -13.56 34.71
C SER A 47 -10.29 -12.94 33.43
N SER A 48 -11.47 -12.34 33.54
CA SER A 48 -12.18 -11.72 32.41
C SER A 48 -11.45 -10.52 31.81
N MET A 49 -10.55 -9.88 32.57
CA MET A 49 -9.72 -8.77 32.10
C MET A 49 -8.74 -9.17 30.99
N TYR A 50 -8.44 -10.46 30.85
CA TYR A 50 -7.57 -10.99 29.78
C TYR A 50 -8.36 -11.54 28.58
N ASN A 51 -9.69 -11.53 28.64
CA ASN A 51 -10.49 -11.91 27.50
C ASN A 51 -10.47 -10.82 26.43
N LEU A 52 -10.48 -11.24 25.17
CA LEU A 52 -10.63 -10.33 24.05
C LEU A 52 -12.02 -9.68 24.10
N SER A 53 -12.07 -8.34 24.09
CA SER A 53 -13.34 -7.63 24.05
C SER A 53 -14.02 -7.85 22.69
N GLN A 54 -15.36 -7.91 22.69
CA GLN A 54 -16.13 -8.17 21.46
C GLN A 54 -15.85 -7.12 20.37
N GLN A 55 -15.68 -5.85 20.76
CA GLN A 55 -15.37 -4.78 19.83
C GLN A 55 -14.00 -4.99 19.16
N VAL A 56 -12.97 -5.35 19.94
CA VAL A 56 -11.64 -5.61 19.39
C VAL A 56 -11.67 -6.86 18.50
N ALA A 57 -12.36 -7.91 18.93
CA ALA A 57 -12.55 -9.12 18.12
C ALA A 57 -13.22 -8.80 16.78
N ASN A 58 -14.26 -7.96 16.76
CA ASN A 58 -14.94 -7.55 15.54
C ASN A 58 -14.02 -6.81 14.57
N VAL A 59 -13.22 -5.86 15.07
CA VAL A 59 -12.25 -5.13 14.25
C VAL A 59 -11.21 -6.08 13.68
N LEU A 60 -10.57 -6.91 14.52
CA LEU A 60 -9.57 -7.88 14.06
C LEU A 60 -10.14 -8.84 13.02
N THR A 61 -11.35 -9.34 13.25
CA THR A 61 -12.07 -10.23 12.32
C THR A 61 -12.31 -9.54 10.99
N ALA A 62 -12.78 -8.30 10.99
CA ALA A 62 -13.03 -7.53 9.79
C ALA A 62 -11.75 -7.32 8.97
N TYR A 63 -10.62 -6.99 9.62
CA TYR A 63 -9.33 -6.86 8.94
C TYR A 63 -8.82 -8.17 8.37
N LEU A 64 -8.95 -9.28 9.11
CA LEU A 64 -8.58 -10.60 8.61
C LEU A 64 -9.38 -10.95 7.36
N ILE A 65 -10.71 -10.81 7.41
CA ILE A 65 -11.60 -11.08 6.25
C ILE A 65 -11.22 -10.17 5.08
N LEU A 66 -11.07 -8.86 5.30
CA LEU A 66 -10.70 -7.91 4.25
C LEU A 66 -9.39 -8.28 3.55
N HIS A 67 -8.37 -8.69 4.31
CA HIS A 67 -7.05 -8.96 3.76
C HIS A 67 -6.82 -10.43 3.37
N TYR A 68 -7.79 -11.31 3.60
CA TYR A 68 -7.70 -12.73 3.24
C TYR A 68 -7.27 -12.99 1.78
N PRO A 69 -7.85 -12.34 0.74
CA PRO A 69 -7.44 -12.58 -0.64
C PRO A 69 -5.95 -12.28 -0.84
N ARG A 70 -5.48 -11.18 -0.25
CA ARG A 70 -4.07 -10.77 -0.34
C ARG A 70 -3.14 -11.73 0.39
N MET A 71 -3.53 -12.20 1.58
CA MET A 71 -2.75 -13.21 2.31
C MET A 71 -2.65 -14.50 1.50
N LYS A 72 -3.73 -14.91 0.83
CA LYS A 72 -3.75 -16.10 -0.03
C LYS A 72 -2.89 -15.97 -1.29
N GLU A 73 -2.87 -14.80 -1.93
CA GLU A 73 -1.95 -14.51 -3.04
C GLU A 73 -0.48 -14.59 -2.63
N LEU A 74 -0.15 -14.10 -1.43
CA LEU A 74 1.23 -14.06 -0.95
C LEU A 74 1.72 -15.45 -0.52
N GLN A 75 0.89 -16.21 0.19
CA GLN A 75 1.27 -17.53 0.70
C GLN A 75 0.02 -18.39 0.96
N ALA A 76 -0.46 -19.07 -0.08
CA ALA A 76 -1.67 -19.89 -0.02
C ALA A 76 -1.62 -20.98 1.06
N ASP A 77 -0.47 -21.64 1.22
CA ASP A 77 -0.25 -22.69 2.24
C ASP A 77 0.20 -22.13 3.60
N GLY A 78 0.17 -20.80 3.78
CA GLY A 78 0.56 -20.15 5.01
C GLY A 78 -0.35 -20.55 6.18
N LEU A 79 0.21 -20.59 7.39
CA LEU A 79 -0.53 -20.94 8.61
C LEU A 79 -1.76 -20.04 8.83
N ALA A 80 -1.66 -18.75 8.49
CA ALA A 80 -2.77 -17.82 8.61
C ALA A 80 -3.92 -18.17 7.66
N VAL A 81 -3.61 -18.44 6.38
CA VAL A 81 -4.62 -18.77 5.34
C VAL A 81 -5.30 -20.09 5.68
N THR A 82 -4.52 -21.14 5.95
CA THR A 82 -5.04 -22.46 6.33
C THR A 82 -5.91 -22.41 7.59
N ARG A 83 -5.53 -21.63 8.61
CA ARG A 83 -6.34 -21.44 9.82
C ARG A 83 -7.66 -20.70 9.53
N MET A 84 -7.64 -19.70 8.66
CA MET A 84 -8.86 -18.99 8.26
C MET A 84 -9.81 -19.87 7.45
N GLU A 85 -9.28 -20.65 6.50
CA GLU A 85 -10.07 -21.59 5.71
C GLU A 85 -10.68 -22.70 6.58
N ALA A 86 -9.91 -23.26 7.52
CA ALA A 86 -10.43 -24.22 8.48
C ALA A 86 -11.51 -23.60 9.39
N ALA A 87 -11.30 -22.37 9.86
CA ALA A 87 -12.26 -21.67 10.71
C ALA A 87 -13.56 -21.33 9.98
N VAL A 88 -13.53 -20.99 8.68
CA VAL A 88 -14.75 -20.69 7.93
C VAL A 88 -15.56 -21.97 7.68
N VAL A 89 -14.88 -23.08 7.38
CA VAL A 89 -15.51 -24.40 7.24
C VAL A 89 -16.14 -24.85 8.57
N ASN A 90 -15.44 -24.68 9.69
CA ASN A 90 -15.99 -24.97 11.02
C ASN A 90 -17.21 -24.10 11.38
N ALA A 91 -17.31 -22.91 10.79
CA ALA A 91 -18.45 -22.02 10.95
C ALA A 91 -19.64 -22.37 10.05
N GLY A 92 -19.56 -23.46 9.28
CA GLY A 92 -20.60 -23.86 8.33
C GLY A 92 -20.67 -22.98 7.08
N ALA A 93 -19.59 -22.23 6.79
CA ALA A 93 -19.47 -21.38 5.62
C ALA A 93 -18.34 -21.87 4.70
N SER A 94 -18.38 -21.42 3.46
CA SER A 94 -17.43 -21.77 2.41
C SER A 94 -16.32 -20.73 2.26
N VAL A 95 -15.22 -21.13 1.63
CA VAL A 95 -14.15 -20.19 1.24
C VAL A 95 -14.66 -19.15 0.23
N ALA A 96 -15.66 -19.50 -0.59
CA ALA A 96 -16.32 -18.57 -1.50
C ALA A 96 -17.09 -17.48 -0.74
N GLU A 97 -17.81 -17.85 0.34
CA GLU A 97 -18.44 -16.88 1.23
C GLU A 97 -17.40 -15.97 1.91
N LEU A 98 -16.26 -16.51 2.35
CA LEU A 98 -15.17 -15.68 2.91
C LEU A 98 -14.65 -14.63 1.91
N LEU A 99 -14.49 -15.02 0.63
CA LEU A 99 -14.14 -14.08 -0.44
C LEU A 99 -15.24 -13.04 -0.66
N ALA A 100 -16.50 -13.46 -0.66
CA ALA A 100 -17.64 -12.54 -0.78
C ALA A 100 -17.67 -11.52 0.37
N TRP A 101 -17.41 -11.95 1.61
CA TRP A 101 -17.31 -11.06 2.77
C TRP A 101 -16.17 -10.06 2.61
N SER A 102 -15.02 -10.50 2.11
CA SER A 102 -13.88 -9.63 1.81
C SER A 102 -14.22 -8.56 0.78
N SER A 103 -14.83 -8.96 -0.34
CA SER A 103 -15.30 -8.04 -1.37
C SER A 103 -16.32 -7.04 -0.83
N HIS A 104 -17.27 -7.50 0.00
CA HIS A 104 -18.28 -6.64 0.61
C HIS A 104 -17.63 -5.58 1.52
N LEU A 105 -16.69 -5.98 2.39
CA LEU A 105 -15.94 -5.05 3.24
C LEU A 105 -15.12 -4.04 2.43
N ALA A 106 -14.53 -4.46 1.32
CA ALA A 106 -13.75 -3.59 0.45
C ALA A 106 -14.61 -2.49 -0.22
N VAL A 107 -15.91 -2.73 -0.42
CA VAL A 107 -16.86 -1.75 -0.94
C VAL A 107 -17.37 -0.84 0.17
N CYS A 108 -17.83 -1.39 1.30
CA CYS A 108 -18.37 -0.61 2.42
C CYS A 108 -17.30 0.27 3.10
N GLY A 109 -16.04 -0.17 3.14
CA GLY A 109 -14.93 0.64 3.66
C GLY A 109 -14.58 1.87 2.81
N LYS A 110 -15.14 1.98 1.60
CA LYS A 110 -14.91 3.08 0.65
C LYS A 110 -16.10 4.04 0.51
N GLU A 111 -17.10 3.97 1.39
CA GLU A 111 -18.19 4.95 1.37
C GLU A 111 -17.65 6.38 1.51
N LYS A 112 -17.64 7.10 0.38
CA LYS A 112 -17.52 8.56 0.38
C LYS A 112 -18.65 9.13 1.23
N PRO A 113 -18.43 10.22 1.97
CA PRO A 113 -19.51 10.93 2.64
C PRO A 113 -20.64 11.18 1.65
N LYS A 114 -21.85 10.74 2.02
CA LYS A 114 -23.09 10.97 1.28
C LYS A 114 -23.18 12.47 0.93
N PRO A 115 -23.37 12.87 -0.34
CA PRO A 115 -23.57 14.27 -0.65
C PRO A 115 -24.95 14.65 -0.09
N SER A 116 -24.93 15.40 1.01
CA SER A 116 -26.12 16.09 1.49
C SER A 116 -26.57 17.08 0.41
N GLN A 117 -27.89 17.16 0.24
CA GLN A 117 -28.61 17.85 -0.83
C GLN A 117 -28.02 19.21 -1.25
N GLU A 118 -28.08 19.44 -2.56
CA GLU A 118 -27.81 20.71 -3.24
C GLU A 118 -28.65 21.88 -2.70
N ALA A 119 -27.97 23.01 -2.54
CA ALA A 119 -28.45 24.37 -2.77
C ALA A 119 -27.24 25.25 -3.21
N PRO A 120 -27.42 26.31 -4.01
CA PRO A 120 -26.71 26.47 -5.29
C PRO A 120 -25.36 27.22 -5.27
N HIS A 121 -24.49 26.80 -6.19
CA HIS A 121 -23.38 27.52 -6.85
C HIS A 121 -22.39 28.37 -6.03
N SER A 122 -21.14 27.91 -5.98
CA SER A 122 -19.96 28.78 -6.16
C SER A 122 -18.80 27.99 -6.81
N PRO A 123 -17.94 28.63 -7.62
CA PRO A 123 -17.06 27.92 -8.56
C PRO A 123 -15.92 27.16 -7.86
N LYS A 124 -15.68 25.94 -8.36
CA LYS A 124 -14.60 25.01 -7.98
C LYS A 124 -13.26 25.74 -7.81
N LYS A 125 -12.74 25.80 -6.57
CA LYS A 125 -11.30 25.92 -6.34
C LYS A 125 -10.67 24.54 -6.65
N PRO A 126 -9.59 24.46 -7.45
CA PRO A 126 -8.92 23.20 -7.68
C PRO A 126 -8.35 22.66 -6.36
N SER A 127 -8.73 21.42 -6.05
CA SER A 127 -8.32 20.68 -4.86
C SER A 127 -6.80 20.63 -4.73
N ASN A 128 -6.33 20.85 -3.51
CA ASN A 128 -4.91 20.91 -3.14
C ASN A 128 -4.21 19.54 -3.34
N GLU A 129 -4.97 18.45 -3.50
CA GLU A 129 -4.46 17.10 -3.78
C GLU A 129 -3.73 17.01 -5.14
N SER A 130 -4.16 17.77 -6.15
CA SER A 130 -3.50 17.80 -7.46
C SER A 130 -2.08 18.34 -7.38
N LYS A 131 -1.78 19.20 -6.40
CA LYS A 131 -0.44 19.77 -6.18
C LYS A 131 0.52 18.77 -5.53
N ILE A 132 0.00 17.89 -4.67
CA ILE A 132 0.80 16.91 -3.92
C ILE A 132 1.33 15.80 -4.84
N ILE A 133 0.60 15.46 -5.92
CA ILE A 133 0.99 14.41 -6.88
C ILE A 133 1.74 14.99 -8.10
N GLN A 134 1.44 16.22 -8.53
CA GLN A 134 2.14 16.83 -9.67
C GLN A 134 3.61 17.14 -9.37
N HIS A 135 3.94 17.57 -8.15
CA HIS A 135 5.31 17.93 -7.82
C HIS A 135 6.26 16.71 -7.87
N PRO A 136 5.94 15.55 -7.26
CA PRO A 136 6.72 14.33 -7.41
C PRO A 136 6.90 13.89 -8.86
N SER A 137 5.83 13.90 -9.67
CA SER A 137 5.93 13.50 -11.08
C SER A 137 6.83 14.44 -11.89
N SER A 138 6.71 15.75 -11.67
CA SER A 138 7.57 16.76 -12.30
C SER A 138 9.05 16.57 -11.93
N VAL A 139 9.34 16.27 -10.66
CA VAL A 139 10.72 16.00 -10.20
C VAL A 139 11.27 14.73 -10.83
N ILE A 140 10.47 13.66 -10.95
CA ILE A 140 10.86 12.41 -11.62
C ILE A 140 11.20 12.67 -13.10
N ASP A 141 10.34 13.40 -13.82
CA ASP A 141 10.58 13.72 -15.23
C ASP A 141 11.85 14.57 -15.41
N GLN A 142 12.08 15.53 -14.52
CA GLN A 142 13.26 16.39 -14.54
C GLN A 142 14.55 15.60 -14.27
N LEU A 143 14.51 14.66 -13.32
CA LEU A 143 15.63 13.75 -13.03
C LEU A 143 15.92 12.82 -14.21
N LEU A 144 14.88 12.26 -14.84
CA LEU A 144 15.01 11.38 -16.00
C LEU A 144 15.65 12.11 -17.19
N GLN A 145 15.25 13.36 -17.46
CA GLN A 145 15.89 14.18 -18.49
C GLN A 145 17.35 14.50 -18.17
N HIS A 146 17.67 14.73 -16.89
CA HIS A 146 19.04 14.98 -16.47
C HIS A 146 19.95 13.77 -16.62
N ILE A 147 19.45 12.57 -16.33
CA ILE A 147 20.17 11.30 -16.51
C ILE A 147 20.44 11.09 -18.00
N LYS A 148 19.41 11.14 -18.86
CA LYS A 148 19.58 10.99 -20.33
C LYS A 148 20.62 11.96 -20.90
N ARG A 149 20.56 13.23 -20.51
CA ARG A 149 21.54 14.24 -20.97
C ARG A 149 22.94 13.98 -20.40
N ARG A 150 23.06 13.35 -19.23
CA ARG A 150 24.36 12.93 -18.69
C ARG A 150 24.92 11.76 -19.50
N ASP A 151 24.10 10.77 -19.79
CA ASP A 151 24.48 9.58 -20.56
C ASP A 151 24.91 9.97 -21.98
N GLU A 152 24.13 10.80 -22.68
CA GLU A 152 24.50 11.31 -24.02
C GLU A 152 25.84 12.07 -24.03
N ARG A 153 26.12 12.84 -22.98
CA ARG A 153 27.41 13.55 -22.86
C ARG A 153 28.55 12.59 -22.52
N MET A 154 28.29 11.53 -21.76
CA MET A 154 29.26 10.47 -21.47
C MET A 154 29.61 9.73 -22.75
N ASP A 155 28.61 9.27 -23.51
CA ASP A 155 28.78 8.59 -24.79
C ASP A 155 29.59 9.44 -25.78
N ASN A 156 29.31 10.75 -25.86
CA ASN A 156 30.05 11.68 -26.71
C ASN A 156 31.52 11.86 -26.27
N LEU A 157 31.79 11.83 -24.96
CA LEU A 157 33.16 11.90 -24.44
C LEU A 157 33.92 10.59 -24.67
N GLU A 158 33.25 9.44 -24.53
CA GLU A 158 33.79 8.12 -24.83
C GLU A 158 34.12 7.98 -26.31
N ALA A 159 33.21 8.38 -27.21
CA ALA A 159 33.46 8.40 -28.65
C ALA A 159 34.64 9.31 -29.04
N LYS A 160 34.79 10.48 -28.40
CA LYS A 160 35.95 11.36 -28.62
C LYS A 160 37.26 10.79 -28.07
N ARG A 161 37.19 9.97 -27.02
CA ARG A 161 38.35 9.28 -26.43
C ARG A 161 38.81 8.12 -27.32
N GLU A 162 37.89 7.38 -27.91
CA GLU A 162 38.20 6.26 -28.82
C GLU A 162 38.62 6.71 -30.23
N GLY A 163 38.21 7.92 -30.66
CA GLY A 163 38.55 8.48 -31.97
C GLY A 163 39.85 9.30 -32.06
N ALA A 164 40.63 9.45 -30.97
CA ALA A 164 41.82 10.30 -30.97
C ALA A 164 43.14 9.48 -30.98
N PRO A 165 44.00 9.59 -32.01
CA PRO A 165 45.35 9.02 -31.94
C PRO A 165 46.26 9.86 -31.03
N PRO A 166 47.27 9.26 -30.37
CA PRO A 166 48.14 9.96 -29.43
C PRO A 166 49.01 11.00 -30.17
N GLN A 167 48.81 12.29 -29.88
CA GLN A 167 49.74 13.35 -30.26
C GLN A 167 50.98 13.28 -29.35
N ASP A 168 51.95 12.48 -29.76
CA ASP A 168 53.30 12.43 -29.20
C ASP A 168 54.09 13.68 -29.65
N LYS A 169 54.28 14.64 -28.75
CA LYS A 169 55.19 15.78 -28.96
C LYS A 169 56.53 15.50 -28.32
N SER A 170 57.31 14.64 -28.97
CA SER A 170 58.70 14.35 -28.61
C SER A 170 59.60 14.52 -29.83
N LYS A 171 60.06 15.76 -30.13
CA LYS A 171 61.18 15.96 -31.07
C LYS A 171 62.31 16.74 -30.39
N LYS A 172 63.26 15.95 -29.90
CA LYS A 172 64.56 16.34 -29.35
C LYS A 172 65.51 16.71 -30.50
N ARG A 173 65.91 17.98 -30.52
CA ARG A 173 67.30 18.50 -30.60
C ARG A 173 68.15 18.32 -31.89
N GLN A 174 68.54 19.49 -32.43
CA GLN A 174 69.82 19.90 -33.05
C GLN A 174 70.38 19.15 -34.28
N GLN A 175 70.58 19.89 -35.38
CA GLN A 175 71.92 20.26 -35.89
C GLN A 175 71.83 21.30 -37.03
N GLU A 176 72.62 22.37 -36.91
CA GLU A 176 73.16 23.31 -37.94
C GLU A 176 73.99 22.55 -39.04
N PRO A 177 74.62 23.16 -40.09
CA PRO A 177 74.85 24.60 -40.44
C PRO A 177 74.75 24.99 -41.96
N SER A 178 75.01 26.29 -42.25
CA SER A 178 75.60 26.95 -43.46
C SER A 178 74.91 26.77 -44.84
N GLU A 179 74.83 27.75 -45.75
CA GLU A 179 75.66 28.94 -46.09
C GLU A 179 74.87 30.25 -46.21
#